data_AF-A0A3D0TK19-F1
#
_entry.id   AF-A0A3D0TK19-F1
#
_cell.length_a   1.000
_cell.length_b   1.000
_cell.length_c   1.000
_cell.angle_alpha   90.00
_cell.angle_beta   90.00
_cell.angle_gamma   90.00
#
_symmetry.space_group_name_H-M   'P 1'
#
loop_
_entity.id
_entity.type
_entity.pdbx_description
1 polymer ?
#
loop_
_entity_poly.entity_id
_entity_poly.type
_entity_poly.pdbx_seq_one_letter_code
_entity_poly.pdbx_strand_id
1 'polypeptide(L)' 'MALPADIESGGKNHFICKCMDVTRYEAQASIDEGYDQVESLKRYSSMGMGPCQGKACHEAVARLAAQDTGLSS' A
#
# COMPACT_ATOMS: atom_id res chain seq x y z
N MET A 1 -5.77 -9.15 -8.79
CA MET A 1 -6.33 -7.78 -8.71
C MET A 1 -6.92 -7.68 -7.31
N ALA A 2 -6.34 -6.90 -6.40
CA ALA A 2 -7.08 -6.53 -5.18
C ALA A 2 -8.10 -5.49 -5.63
N LEU A 3 -9.38 -5.82 -5.52
CA LEU A 3 -10.45 -4.91 -5.92
C LEU A 3 -10.55 -3.78 -4.86
N PRO A 4 -11.04 -2.59 -5.22
CA PRO A 4 -11.19 -1.47 -4.29
C PRO A 4 -11.96 -1.86 -3.01
N ALA A 5 -12.91 -2.79 -3.12
CA ALA A 5 -13.67 -3.32 -1.99
C ALA A 5 -12.82 -4.12 -0.98
N ASP A 6 -11.70 -4.71 -1.40
CA ASP A 6 -10.83 -5.51 -0.52
C ASP A 6 -10.05 -4.61 0.45
N ILE A 7 -9.68 -3.40 0.01
CA ILE A 7 -8.95 -2.40 0.80
C ILE A 7 -9.86 -1.79 1.88
N GLU A 8 -11.13 -1.56 1.55
CA GLU A 8 -12.11 -0.99 2.48
C GLU A 8 -12.66 -2.03 3.47
N SER A 9 -12.78 -3.30 3.05
CA SER A 9 -13.41 -4.35 3.86
C SER A 9 -12.42 -5.15 4.74
N GLY A 10 -11.12 -5.14 4.41
CA GLY A 10 -10.13 -6.02 5.03
C GLY A 10 -9.57 -5.62 6.41
N GLY A 11 -9.84 -4.40 6.89
CA GLY A 11 -9.31 -3.93 8.18
C GLY A 11 -7.77 -3.79 8.24
N LYS A 12 -7.22 -3.62 9.45
CA LYS A 12 -5.80 -3.28 9.68
C LYS A 12 -4.82 -4.38 9.21
N ASN A 13 -5.24 -5.64 9.27
CA ASN A 13 -4.42 -6.81 8.94
C ASN A 13 -4.53 -7.23 7.47
N HIS A 14 -5.18 -6.43 6.62
CA HIS A 14 -5.31 -6.75 5.21
C HIS A 14 -3.98 -6.65 4.48
N PHE A 15 -3.58 -7.68 3.75
CA PHE A 15 -2.34 -7.66 2.97
C PHE A 15 -2.49 -6.83 1.71
N ILE A 16 -1.78 -5.70 1.67
CA ILE A 16 -1.67 -4.83 0.50
C ILE A 16 -0.65 -5.41 -0.49
N CYS A 17 0.47 -5.95 0.01
CA CYS A 17 1.43 -6.68 -0.81
C CYS A 17 1.62 -8.11 -0.32
N LYS A 18 0.98 -9.06 -0.98
CA LYS A 18 1.14 -10.50 -0.68
C LYS A 18 2.52 -11.06 -1.03
N CYS A 19 3.31 -10.37 -1.86
CA CYS A 19 4.65 -10.84 -2.21
C CYS A 19 5.69 -10.54 -1.13
N MET A 20 5.45 -9.49 -0.35
CA MET A 20 6.36 -9.02 0.69
C MET A 20 5.71 -9.03 2.08
N ASP A 21 4.54 -9.68 2.18
CA ASP A 21 3.71 -9.75 3.38
C ASP A 21 3.43 -8.40 4.06
N VAL A 22 3.29 -7.34 3.26
CA VAL A 22 3.01 -5.98 3.76
C VAL A 22 1.51 -5.79 3.96
N THR A 23 1.13 -5.42 5.18
CA THR A 23 -0.26 -5.13 5.54
C THR A 23 -0.65 -3.66 5.33
N ARG A 24 -1.96 -3.38 5.36
CA ARG A 24 -2.52 -2.03 5.31
C ARG A 24 -1.99 -1.18 6.44
N TYR A 25 -1.94 -1.74 7.66
CA TYR A 25 -1.41 -1.02 8.83
C TYR A 25 0.05 -0.61 8.65
N GLU A 26 0.90 -1.50 8.13
CA GLU A 26 2.32 -1.19 7.90
C GLU A 26 2.52 -0.18 6.78
N ALA A 27 1.77 -0.33 5.68
CA ALA A 27 1.77 0.66 4.60
C ALA A 27 1.31 2.04 5.11
N GLN A 28 0.27 2.06 5.94
CA GLN A 28 -0.28 3.28 6.54
C GLN A 28 0.72 3.94 7.49
N ALA A 29 1.33 3.17 8.39
CA ALA A 29 2.35 3.67 9.31
C ALA A 29 3.54 4.26 8.55
N SER A 30 3.95 3.61 7.45
CA SER A 30 5.01 4.15 6.59
C SER A 30 4.62 5.49 5.96
N ILE A 31 3.38 5.64 5.49
CA ILE A 31 2.87 6.90 4.92
C ILE A 31 2.84 7.99 6.00
N ASP A 32 2.34 7.69 7.20
CA ASP A 32 2.31 8.58 8.37
C ASP A 32 3.72 9.04 8.80
N GLU A 33 4.72 8.17 8.67
CA GLU A 33 6.14 8.48 8.91
C GLU A 33 6.74 9.43 7.85
N GLY A 34 6.00 9.73 6.77
CA GLY A 34 6.41 10.60 5.67
C GLY A 34 6.90 9.86 4.42
N TYR A 35 6.66 8.54 4.33
CA TYR A 35 6.92 7.75 3.13
C TYR A 35 5.67 7.68 2.24
N ASP A 36 5.10 8.83 1.85
CA ASP A 36 3.90 8.95 1.02
C ASP A 36 4.13 8.62 -0.47
N GLN A 37 5.39 8.60 -0.91
CA GLN A 37 5.78 8.27 -2.28
C GLN A 37 6.04 6.77 -2.48
N VAL A 38 5.64 6.24 -3.65
CA VAL A 38 5.83 4.83 -4.04
C VAL A 38 7.29 4.38 -3.93
N GLU A 39 8.25 5.23 -4.29
CA GLU A 39 9.68 4.90 -4.20
C GLU A 39 10.17 4.80 -2.74
N SER A 40 9.62 5.62 -1.85
CA SER A 40 9.93 5.55 -0.41
C SER A 40 9.38 4.26 0.18
N LEU A 41 8.15 3.89 -0.17
CA LEU A 41 7.53 2.64 0.26
C LEU A 41 8.27 1.41 -0.27
N LYS A 42 8.75 1.44 -1.52
CA LYS A 42 9.61 0.38 -2.07
C LYS A 42 10.89 0.20 -1.25
N ARG A 43 11.55 1.29 -0.84
CA ARG A 43 12.79 1.20 -0.04
C ARG A 43 12.54 0.70 1.37
N TYR A 44 11.43 1.12 1.98
CA TYR A 44 11.10 0.77 3.37
C TYR A 44 10.55 -0.65 3.49
N SER A 45 9.56 -0.99 2.67
CA SER A 45 8.80 -2.24 2.77
C SER A 45 9.19 -3.29 1.72
N SER A 46 10.11 -2.97 0.80
CA SER A 46 10.44 -3.80 -0.39
C SER A 46 9.23 -4.13 -1.29
N MET A 47 8.08 -3.51 -1.03
CA MET A 47 6.84 -3.74 -1.75
C MET A 47 6.99 -3.42 -3.23
N GLY A 48 6.38 -4.25 -4.07
CA GLY A 48 6.44 -4.06 -5.52
C GLY A 48 7.74 -4.54 -6.17
N MET A 49 8.73 -4.97 -5.39
CA MET A 49 9.95 -5.62 -5.90
C MET A 49 9.84 -7.15 -6.02
N GLY A 50 8.71 -7.72 -5.58
CA GLY A 50 8.43 -9.16 -5.70
C GLY A 50 8.09 -9.62 -7.13
N PRO A 51 7.78 -10.91 -7.33
CA PRO A 51 7.51 -11.48 -8.67
C PRO A 51 6.32 -10.84 -9.39
N CYS A 52 5.39 -10.22 -8.66
CA CYS A 52 4.28 -9.47 -9.24
C CYS A 52 4.68 -8.09 -9.80
N GLN A 53 5.91 -7.62 -9.52
CA GLN A 53 6.45 -6.32 -9.94
C GLN A 53 5.48 -5.16 -9.65
N GLY A 54 4.80 -5.22 -8.51
CA GLY A 54 3.86 -4.19 -8.06
C GLY A 54 2.50 -4.15 -8.75
N LYS A 55 2.23 -5.03 -9.73
CA LYS A 55 0.95 -5.07 -10.47
C LYS A 55 -0.27 -5.31 -9.57
N ALA A 56 -0.07 -5.94 -8.41
CA ALA A 56 -1.14 -6.26 -7.47
C ALA A 56 -1.30 -5.23 -6.34
N CYS A 57 -0.25 -4.46 -6.01
CA CYS A 57 -0.21 -3.62 -4.82
C CYS A 57 -0.04 -2.12 -5.10
N HIS A 58 0.51 -1.71 -6.25
CA HIS A 58 0.75 -0.28 -6.55
C HIS A 58 -0.53 0.55 -6.52
N GLU A 59 -1.63 0.07 -7.12
CA GLU A 59 -2.90 0.80 -7.13
C GLU A 59 -3.46 0.96 -5.71
N ALA A 60 -3.41 -0.12 -4.92
CA ALA A 60 -3.89 -0.12 -3.54
C ALA A 60 -3.15 0.91 -2.68
N VAL A 61 -1.84 0.98 -2.84
CA VAL A 61 -0.95 1.89 -2.13
C VAL A 61 -1.15 3.33 -2.55
N ALA A 62 -1.26 3.58 -3.86
CA ALA A 62 -1.52 4.94 -4.36
C ALA A 62 -2.85 5.49 -3.82
N ARG A 63 -3.88 4.65 -3.69
CA ARG A 63 -5.16 5.03 -3.08
C ARG A 63 -5.02 5.29 -1.58
N LEU A 64 -4.30 4.45 -0.84
CA LEU A 64 -4.03 4.67 0.58
C LEU A 64 -3.28 6.00 0.80
N ALA A 65 -2.21 6.23 0.04
CA ALA A 65 -1.47 7.48 0.09
C ALA A 65 -2.36 8.69 -0.24
N ALA A 66 -3.22 8.61 -1.26
CA ALA A 66 -4.14 9.68 -1.61
C ALA A 66 -5.21 9.95 -0.53
N GLN A 67 -5.73 8.90 0.14
CA GLN A 67 -6.66 9.05 1.25
C GLN A 67 -6.00 9.72 2.45
N ASP A 68 -4.75 9.35 2.74
CA ASP A 68 -4.05 9.81 3.94
C ASP A 68 -3.45 11.21 3.81
N THR A 69 -2.91 11.53 2.63
CA THR A 69 -2.42 12.87 2.29
C THR A 69 -3.56 13.88 2.04
N GLY A 70 -4.83 13.44 2.12
CA GLY A 70 -6.01 14.27 1.89
C GLY A 70 -6.17 14.71 0.42
N LEU A 71 -5.46 14.07 -0.51
CA LEU A 71 -5.51 14.33 -1.96
C LEU A 71 -6.71 13.68 -2.66
N SER A 72 -7.64 13.07 -1.92
CA SER A 72 -8.90 12.57 -2.47
C SER A 72 -9.88 13.72 -2.72
N SER A 73 -9.77 14.35 -3.90
CA SER A 73 -10.81 15.18 -4.52
C SER A 73 -11.13 14.68 -5.92
#